data_AF-A0A650CE21-F1
#
_entry.id   AF-A0A650CE21-F1
#
_cell.length_a   1.000
_cell.length_b   1.000
_cell.length_c   1.000
_cell.angle_alpha   90.00
_cell.angle_beta   90.00
_cell.angle_gamma   90.00
#
_symmetry.space_group_name_H-M   'P 1'
#
loop_
_entity.id
_entity.type
_entity.pdbx_description
1 polymer ?
#
loop_
_entity_poly.entity_id
_entity_poly.type
_entity_poly.pdbx_seq_one_letter_code
_entity_poly.pdbx_strand_id
1 'polypeptide(L)'
;MRSYIIFLSVLILETIILYFINITQNSLYFISITALIIIINGIIAFILFNSVLLSIISLPSFFSIYSIINRLNFYETLLLITYYSEYYLVVTLVAFFIYSFVKRNFYDFLIDELKKVKFSFSPLKFIIGISLSVLLYWVLFFNPIFLIGSILDSLAISLYGFYYELPLITFNWITLPYLIFPKTYRPSNRGVLIGKIIGKIGKGSSLDNAFYTSNSTYKWIRTGGIYYLDFNSSKNYNVIIIGTSGVGKSTLAKKIVNSLNVSYLVFDLHGEYEVQGAKKIDASKVTINPLSLFGRNPKERALEISLMIKSLFNLGNLQTIELTNLIIEAYAEKGIDESDSSTWNLSPPTFRDILILLEKKKKLATTSQDIIKYQSIEPYIQFLTSSVFNNSNVNISEILENNLIIDFSKIPTNEIKYILIETLLKSIQNTMYISGISNLKKIIIIDEAPFILSKESGKQILERLFAEGRKFGFGFIIISQTSECIKELLANTSYFFIFNLVEPKELDYASKLFGGSDAQLYAIIYETLQKLPRGYCVTRDLLRGEIYLLNLT
;
A
#
# COMPACT_ATOMS: atom_id res chain seq x y z
N MET A 1 3.15 14.34 -20.58
CA MET A 1 4.21 14.40 -21.63
C MET A 1 3.65 14.29 -23.05
N ARG A 2 2.95 13.21 -23.43
CA ARG A 2 2.40 13.07 -24.79
C ARG A 2 1.50 14.23 -25.22
N SER A 3 0.53 14.62 -24.40
CA SER A 3 -0.39 15.74 -24.70
C SER A 3 0.34 17.06 -24.94
N TYR A 4 1.39 17.33 -24.17
CA TYR A 4 2.20 18.55 -24.34
C TYR A 4 3.02 18.52 -25.64
N ILE A 5 3.61 17.38 -26.02
CA ILE A 5 4.34 17.26 -27.29
C ILE A 5 3.39 17.46 -28.47
N ILE A 6 2.19 16.88 -28.42
CA ILE A 6 1.15 17.07 -29.44
C ILE A 6 0.79 18.55 -29.51
N PHE A 7 0.48 19.18 -28.38
CA PHE A 7 0.16 20.61 -28.31
C PHE A 7 1.28 21.47 -28.91
N LEU A 8 2.53 21.24 -28.50
CA LEU A 8 3.68 21.98 -29.00
C LEU A 8 3.86 21.81 -30.52
N SER A 9 3.66 20.61 -31.04
CA SER A 9 3.75 20.35 -32.49
C SER A 9 2.68 21.10 -33.28
N VAL A 10 1.47 21.22 -32.73
CA VAL A 10 0.37 22.01 -33.32
C VAL A 10 0.74 23.50 -33.33
N LEU A 11 1.21 24.04 -32.20
CA LEU A 11 1.60 25.46 -32.12
C LEU A 11 2.72 25.82 -33.10
N ILE A 12 3.75 24.97 -33.22
CA ILE A 12 4.85 25.20 -34.16
C ILE A 12 4.34 25.17 -35.60
N LEU A 13 3.49 24.22 -35.96
CA LEU A 13 2.93 24.14 -37.30
C LEU A 13 2.08 25.37 -37.64
N GLU A 14 1.19 25.79 -36.74
CA GLU A 14 0.32 26.94 -36.93
C GLU A 14 1.08 28.26 -37.05
N THR A 15 2.12 28.44 -36.23
CA THR A 15 2.96 29.65 -36.30
C THR A 15 3.77 29.72 -37.60
N ILE A 16 4.24 28.58 -38.13
CA ILE A 16 4.87 28.50 -39.45
C ILE A 16 3.86 28.83 -40.55
N ILE A 17 2.63 28.30 -40.48
CA ILE A 17 1.56 28.61 -41.46
C ILE A 17 1.26 30.11 -41.44
N LEU A 18 1.10 30.70 -40.25
CA LEU A 18 0.85 32.13 -40.08
C LEU A 18 1.98 32.99 -40.62
N TYR A 19 3.23 32.55 -40.51
CA TYR A 19 4.37 33.24 -41.12
C TYR A 19 4.21 33.38 -42.64
N PHE A 20 3.87 32.28 -43.33
CA PHE A 20 3.66 32.31 -44.79
C PHE A 20 2.41 33.09 -45.21
N ILE A 21 1.33 33.05 -44.41
CA ILE A 21 0.11 33.83 -44.68
C ILE A 21 0.40 35.33 -44.55
N ASN A 22 1.16 35.73 -43.53
CA ASN A 22 1.54 37.13 -43.32
C ASN A 22 2.33 37.71 -44.51
N ILE A 23 3.13 36.89 -45.18
CA ILE A 23 3.91 37.28 -46.36
C ILE A 23 3.01 37.46 -47.60
N THR A 24 1.87 36.78 -47.67
CA THR A 24 1.12 36.58 -48.94
C THR A 24 -0.27 37.23 -49.00
N GLN A 25 -0.88 37.60 -47.87
CA GLN A 25 -2.28 38.05 -47.84
C GLN A 25 -2.52 39.43 -47.20
N ASN A 26 -3.70 40.00 -47.46
CA ASN A 26 -4.19 41.26 -46.86
C ASN A 26 -4.27 41.19 -45.32
N SER A 27 -3.99 42.31 -44.66
CA SER A 27 -3.92 42.44 -43.19
C SER A 27 -5.20 42.00 -42.45
N LEU A 28 -6.39 42.26 -43.02
CA LEU A 28 -7.68 41.86 -42.43
C LEU A 28 -7.87 40.33 -42.39
N TYR A 29 -7.44 39.62 -43.44
CA TYR A 29 -7.52 38.16 -43.47
C TYR A 29 -6.55 37.54 -42.47
N PHE A 30 -5.35 38.10 -42.36
CA PHE A 30 -4.38 37.68 -41.34
C PHE A 30 -4.95 37.81 -39.91
N ILE A 31 -5.59 38.94 -39.57
CA ILE A 31 -6.16 39.18 -38.24
C ILE A 31 -7.29 38.17 -37.90
N SER A 32 -8.18 37.90 -38.85
CA SER A 32 -9.27 36.94 -38.65
C SER A 32 -8.78 35.49 -38.54
N ILE A 33 -7.81 35.08 -39.35
CA ILE A 33 -7.22 33.73 -39.31
C ILE A 33 -6.46 33.51 -38.00
N THR A 34 -5.65 34.47 -37.57
CA THR A 34 -4.94 34.42 -36.28
C THR A 34 -5.90 34.32 -35.09
N ALA A 35 -6.99 35.09 -35.07
CA ALA A 35 -8.01 34.98 -34.03
C ALA A 35 -8.65 33.58 -33.99
N LEU A 36 -8.98 33.01 -35.16
CA LEU A 36 -9.54 31.67 -35.27
C LEU A 36 -8.57 30.60 -34.76
N ILE A 37 -7.29 30.67 -35.12
CA ILE A 37 -6.25 29.76 -34.63
C ILE A 37 -6.13 29.83 -33.10
N ILE A 38 -6.14 31.04 -32.54
CA ILE A 38 -6.02 31.24 -31.10
C ILE A 38 -7.24 30.69 -30.35
N ILE A 39 -8.44 30.86 -30.91
CA ILE A 39 -9.68 30.23 -30.40
C ILE A 39 -9.55 28.70 -30.39
N ILE A 40 -9.13 28.12 -31.51
CA ILE A 40 -8.94 26.66 -31.65
C ILE A 40 -7.91 26.16 -30.63
N ASN A 41 -6.80 26.87 -30.46
CA ASN A 41 -5.76 26.54 -29.50
C ASN A 41 -6.28 26.51 -28.06
N GLY A 42 -7.18 27.42 -27.68
CA GLY A 42 -7.81 27.39 -26.36
C GLY A 42 -8.59 26.10 -26.13
N ILE A 43 -9.38 25.68 -27.12
CA ILE A 43 -10.15 24.42 -27.05
C ILE A 43 -9.21 23.21 -27.00
N ILE A 44 -8.23 23.17 -27.90
CA ILE A 44 -7.27 22.07 -27.99
C ILE A 44 -6.48 21.95 -26.68
N ALA A 45 -5.96 23.06 -26.14
CA ALA A 45 -5.23 23.05 -24.88
C ALA A 45 -6.08 22.45 -23.74
N PHE A 46 -7.34 22.87 -23.63
CA PHE A 46 -8.24 22.34 -22.61
C PHE A 46 -8.51 20.85 -22.79
N ILE A 47 -8.78 20.39 -24.02
CA ILE A 47 -9.02 18.96 -24.31
C ILE A 47 -7.77 18.13 -24.01
N LEU A 48 -6.59 18.61 -24.40
CA LEU A 48 -5.32 17.89 -24.24
C LEU A 48 -4.85 17.81 -22.79
N PHE A 49 -5.02 18.88 -22.02
CA PHE A 49 -4.54 18.95 -20.63
C PHE A 49 -5.60 18.57 -19.60
N ASN A 50 -6.89 18.61 -19.94
CA ASN A 50 -8.01 18.45 -19.01
C ASN A 50 -7.87 19.35 -17.75
N SER A 51 -7.31 20.54 -17.95
CA SER A 51 -7.02 21.52 -16.91
C SER A 51 -7.08 22.92 -17.51
N VAL A 52 -7.89 23.78 -16.90
CA VAL A 52 -8.02 25.18 -17.30
C VAL A 52 -6.76 25.93 -16.96
N LEU A 53 -6.21 25.66 -15.77
CA LEU A 53 -5.00 26.34 -15.32
C LEU A 53 -3.82 26.04 -16.25
N LEU A 54 -3.59 24.77 -16.63
CA LEU A 54 -2.56 24.44 -17.62
C LEU A 54 -2.83 25.10 -18.97
N SER A 55 -4.10 25.14 -19.40
CA SER A 55 -4.47 25.76 -20.67
C SER A 55 -4.20 27.26 -20.66
N ILE A 56 -4.50 27.96 -19.57
CA ILE A 56 -4.20 29.40 -19.42
C ILE A 56 -2.68 29.62 -19.38
N ILE A 57 -1.96 28.80 -18.62
CA ILE A 57 -0.48 28.86 -18.53
C ILE A 57 0.18 28.61 -19.89
N SER A 58 -0.47 27.86 -20.79
CA SER A 58 0.05 27.61 -22.13
C SER A 58 -0.18 28.74 -23.12
N LEU A 59 -1.00 29.75 -22.82
CA LEU A 59 -1.25 30.88 -23.72
C LEU A 59 0.04 31.60 -24.19
N PRO A 60 1.00 31.94 -23.32
CA PRO A 60 2.22 32.64 -23.73
C PRO A 60 3.13 31.80 -24.65
N SER A 61 2.97 30.47 -24.67
CA SER A 61 3.79 29.59 -25.51
C SER A 61 3.59 29.90 -27.01
N PHE A 62 2.35 30.10 -27.48
CA PHE A 62 2.05 30.45 -28.86
C PHE A 62 2.73 31.77 -29.27
N PHE A 63 2.53 32.82 -28.47
CA PHE A 63 3.11 34.14 -28.74
C PHE A 63 4.63 34.10 -28.69
N SER A 64 5.22 33.28 -27.80
CA SER A 64 6.67 33.13 -27.73
C SER A 64 7.25 32.46 -28.97
N ILE A 65 6.60 31.41 -29.50
CA ILE A 65 7.02 30.74 -30.74
C ILE A 65 6.87 31.70 -31.93
N TYR A 66 5.72 32.38 -32.03
CA TYR A 66 5.45 33.32 -33.11
C TYR A 66 6.43 34.50 -33.12
N SER A 67 6.75 35.07 -31.96
CA SER A 67 7.71 36.18 -31.85
C SER A 67 9.14 35.77 -32.18
N ILE A 68 9.56 34.55 -31.82
CA ILE A 68 10.87 34.00 -32.20
C ILE A 68 10.97 33.80 -33.72
N ILE A 69 9.96 33.18 -34.34
CA ILE A 69 9.94 32.92 -35.79
C ILE A 69 9.96 34.22 -36.58
N ASN A 70 9.19 35.23 -36.14
CA ASN A 70 9.05 36.50 -36.84
C ASN A 70 10.06 37.58 -36.40
N ARG A 71 10.93 37.28 -35.43
CA ARG A 71 11.90 38.22 -34.84
C ARG A 71 11.24 39.52 -34.33
N LEU A 72 10.13 39.37 -33.62
CA LEU A 72 9.37 40.51 -33.09
C LEU A 72 10.07 41.13 -31.89
N ASN A 73 9.98 42.45 -31.79
CA ASN A 73 10.44 43.20 -30.62
C ASN A 73 9.44 43.09 -29.46
N PHE A 74 9.83 43.62 -28.28
CA PHE A 74 8.98 43.61 -27.09
C PHE A 74 7.59 44.20 -27.33
N TYR A 75 7.52 45.40 -27.91
CA TYR A 75 6.25 46.11 -28.12
C TYR A 75 5.32 45.36 -29.07
N GLU A 76 5.85 44.81 -30.15
CA GLU A 76 5.09 44.01 -31.12
C GLU A 76 4.55 42.73 -30.48
N THR A 77 5.38 42.05 -29.68
CA THR A 77 4.98 40.87 -28.93
C THR A 77 3.88 41.20 -27.91
N LEU A 78 4.03 42.31 -27.19
CA LEU A 78 3.03 42.77 -26.21
C LEU A 78 1.69 43.09 -26.88
N LEU A 79 1.73 43.77 -28.03
CA LEU A 79 0.53 44.14 -28.78
C LEU A 79 -0.26 42.90 -29.21
N LEU A 80 0.42 41.88 -29.76
CA LEU A 80 -0.20 40.60 -30.11
C LEU A 80 -0.86 39.91 -28.90
N ILE A 81 -0.15 39.87 -27.76
CA ILE A 81 -0.71 39.28 -26.54
C ILE A 81 -1.99 40.03 -26.15
N THR A 82 -1.94 41.36 -26.07
CA THR A 82 -3.10 42.17 -25.65
C THR A 82 -4.29 42.03 -26.58
N TYR A 83 -4.04 41.95 -27.90
CA TYR A 83 -5.11 41.91 -28.89
C TYR A 83 -5.81 40.54 -28.92
N TYR A 84 -5.06 39.46 -28.73
CA TYR A 84 -5.60 38.11 -28.94
C TYR A 84 -5.85 37.30 -27.67
N SER A 85 -5.33 37.69 -26.51
CA SER A 85 -5.44 36.89 -25.29
C SER A 85 -6.88 36.67 -24.83
N GLU A 86 -7.76 37.65 -25.03
CA GLU A 86 -9.17 37.56 -24.61
C GLU A 86 -9.89 36.40 -25.31
N TYR A 87 -9.67 36.22 -26.62
CA TYR A 87 -10.29 35.14 -27.39
C TYR A 87 -9.93 33.76 -26.83
N TYR A 88 -8.65 33.56 -26.49
CA TYR A 88 -8.17 32.30 -25.92
C TYR A 88 -8.77 32.05 -24.53
N LEU A 89 -8.75 33.07 -23.66
CA LEU A 89 -9.23 32.96 -22.28
C LEU A 89 -10.73 32.69 -22.20
N VAL A 90 -11.53 33.39 -23.00
CA VAL A 90 -12.99 33.17 -23.04
C VAL A 90 -13.31 31.75 -23.48
N VAL A 91 -12.67 31.27 -24.54
CA VAL A 91 -12.98 29.95 -25.11
C VAL A 91 -12.50 28.81 -24.20
N THR A 92 -11.33 28.93 -23.58
CA THR A 92 -10.87 27.96 -22.57
C THR A 92 -11.81 27.86 -21.38
N LEU A 93 -12.30 29.00 -20.86
CA LEU A 93 -13.26 29.03 -19.76
C LEU A 93 -14.61 28.43 -20.18
N VAL A 94 -15.12 28.77 -21.36
CA VAL A 94 -16.37 28.20 -21.88
C VAL A 94 -16.26 26.68 -22.04
N ALA A 95 -15.16 26.20 -22.62
CA ALA A 95 -14.90 24.76 -22.75
C ALA A 95 -14.89 24.04 -21.39
N PHE A 96 -14.28 24.66 -20.37
CA PHE A 96 -14.31 24.17 -19.00
C PHE A 96 -15.71 24.11 -18.42
N PHE A 97 -16.49 25.19 -18.48
CA PHE A 97 -17.84 25.21 -17.91
C PHE A 97 -18.76 24.19 -18.59
N ILE A 98 -18.67 24.05 -19.92
CA ILE A 98 -19.40 23.01 -20.66
C ILE A 98 -18.99 21.62 -20.17
N TYR A 99 -17.69 21.34 -20.11
CA TYR A 99 -17.18 20.05 -19.64
C TYR A 99 -17.61 19.73 -18.21
N SER A 100 -17.46 20.70 -17.30
CA SER A 100 -17.83 20.58 -15.89
C SER A 100 -19.33 20.41 -15.70
N PHE A 101 -20.17 21.06 -16.51
CA PHE A 101 -21.61 20.90 -16.49
C PHE A 101 -22.03 19.50 -16.95
N VAL A 102 -21.47 19.03 -18.08
CA VAL A 102 -21.72 17.67 -18.61
C VAL A 102 -21.29 16.60 -17.62
N LYS A 103 -20.14 16.78 -16.97
CA LYS A 103 -19.60 15.84 -15.96
C LYS A 103 -20.16 16.04 -14.55
N ARG A 104 -20.96 17.10 -14.32
CA ARG A 104 -21.45 17.53 -13.01
C ARG A 104 -20.33 17.61 -11.95
N ASN A 105 -19.15 18.07 -12.35
CA ASN A 105 -17.99 18.16 -11.49
C ASN A 105 -17.02 19.27 -11.95
N PHE A 106 -16.56 20.09 -11.01
CA PHE A 106 -15.55 21.12 -11.21
C PHE A 106 -14.13 20.56 -10.97
N TYR A 107 -13.78 19.53 -11.74
CA TYR A 107 -12.48 18.90 -11.67
C TYR A 107 -11.45 19.63 -12.54
N ASP A 108 -10.27 19.90 -11.98
CA ASP A 108 -9.10 20.38 -12.72
C ASP A 108 -7.91 19.44 -12.44
N PHE A 109 -7.33 18.87 -13.50
CA PHE A 109 -6.26 17.88 -13.39
C PHE A 109 -5.01 18.43 -12.69
N LEU A 110 -4.59 19.67 -12.98
CA LEU A 110 -3.39 20.24 -12.39
C LEU A 110 -3.55 20.46 -10.88
N ILE A 111 -4.73 20.91 -10.44
CA ILE A 111 -5.00 21.13 -9.02
C ILE A 111 -4.92 19.81 -8.25
N ASP A 112 -5.51 18.73 -8.78
CA ASP A 112 -5.51 17.43 -8.12
C ASP A 112 -4.10 16.84 -7.99
N GLU A 113 -3.29 16.99 -9.03
CA GLU A 113 -1.94 16.46 -9.03
C GLU A 113 -0.94 17.31 -8.23
N LEU A 114 -1.05 18.64 -8.23
CA LEU A 114 -0.19 19.50 -7.40
C LEU A 114 -0.38 19.24 -5.90
N LYS A 115 -1.58 18.82 -5.45
CA LYS A 115 -1.81 18.37 -4.06
C LYS A 115 -0.96 17.16 -3.67
N LYS A 116 -0.49 16.36 -4.64
CA LYS A 116 0.30 15.13 -4.42
C LYS A 116 1.81 15.40 -4.46
N VAL A 117 2.23 16.58 -4.92
CA VAL A 117 3.66 16.93 -5.05
C VAL A 117 4.19 17.46 -3.73
N LYS A 118 5.34 16.94 -3.30
CA LYS A 118 6.11 17.53 -2.20
C LYS A 118 7.00 18.63 -2.77
N PHE A 119 6.69 19.87 -2.43
CA PHE A 119 7.51 21.02 -2.83
C PHE A 119 8.76 21.11 -1.95
N SER A 120 9.91 21.27 -2.59
CA SER A 120 11.19 21.53 -1.91
C SER A 120 11.98 22.52 -2.74
N PHE A 121 12.23 23.71 -2.19
CA PHE A 121 13.00 24.72 -2.90
C PHE A 121 14.50 24.42 -2.85
N SER A 122 15.15 24.44 -4.02
CA SER A 122 16.58 24.18 -4.16
C SER A 122 17.31 25.46 -4.63
N PRO A 123 17.95 26.23 -3.73
CA PRO A 123 18.57 27.52 -4.06
C PRO A 123 19.56 27.43 -5.21
N LEU A 124 20.35 26.35 -5.25
CA LEU A 124 21.38 26.16 -6.28
C LEU A 124 20.78 26.00 -7.68
N LYS A 125 19.66 25.29 -7.83
CA LYS A 125 18.95 25.17 -9.11
C LYS A 125 18.41 26.52 -9.56
N PHE A 126 17.87 27.28 -8.62
CA PHE A 126 17.33 28.61 -8.90
C PHE A 126 18.40 29.59 -9.37
N ILE A 127 19.57 29.61 -8.70
CA ILE A 127 20.70 30.46 -9.10
C ILE A 127 21.20 30.11 -10.50
N ILE A 128 21.38 28.81 -10.80
CA ILE A 128 21.77 28.38 -12.15
C ILE A 128 20.71 28.80 -13.17
N GLY A 129 19.43 28.60 -12.85
CA GLY A 129 18.33 29.00 -13.73
C GLY A 129 18.26 30.51 -14.00
N ILE A 130 18.48 31.35 -12.98
CA ILE A 130 18.58 32.80 -13.16
C ILE A 130 19.79 33.18 -14.03
N SER A 131 20.94 32.54 -13.82
CA SER A 131 22.11 32.83 -14.65
C SER A 131 21.87 32.52 -16.13
N LEU A 132 21.14 31.44 -16.41
CA LEU A 132 20.70 31.07 -17.76
C LEU A 132 19.66 32.05 -18.32
N SER A 133 18.68 32.49 -17.51
CA SER A 133 17.66 33.45 -17.94
C SER A 133 18.26 34.82 -18.29
N VAL A 134 19.23 35.28 -17.51
CA VAL A 134 19.98 36.52 -17.81
C VAL A 134 20.76 36.35 -19.11
N LEU A 135 21.46 35.23 -19.32
CA LEU A 135 22.19 34.99 -20.56
C LEU A 135 21.25 35.00 -21.78
N LEU A 136 20.08 34.37 -21.67
CA LEU A 136 19.07 34.33 -22.74
C LEU A 136 18.50 35.70 -23.08
N TYR A 137 18.33 36.57 -22.08
CA TYR A 137 17.83 37.93 -22.30
C TYR A 137 18.71 38.73 -23.28
N TRP A 138 20.02 38.57 -23.20
CA TRP A 138 20.96 39.18 -24.15
C TRP A 138 20.86 38.56 -25.55
N VAL A 139 20.64 37.24 -25.64
CA VAL A 139 20.55 36.52 -26.93
C VAL A 139 19.22 36.77 -27.65
N LEU A 140 18.11 36.91 -26.92
CA LEU A 140 16.76 37.08 -27.47
C LEU A 140 16.34 38.55 -27.60
N PHE A 141 17.28 39.40 -28.01
CA PHE A 141 17.03 40.82 -28.36
C PHE A 141 16.44 41.68 -27.23
N PHE A 142 16.83 41.44 -25.97
CA PHE A 142 16.39 42.24 -24.83
C PHE A 142 14.87 42.26 -24.59
N ASN A 143 14.15 41.22 -25.04
CA ASN A 143 12.70 41.13 -24.84
C ASN A 143 12.38 40.63 -23.41
N PRO A 144 11.80 41.47 -22.53
CA PRO A 144 11.57 41.12 -21.12
C PRO A 144 10.49 40.03 -20.95
N ILE A 145 9.61 39.82 -21.94
CA ILE A 145 8.59 38.77 -21.87
C ILE A 145 9.26 37.40 -21.79
N PHE A 146 10.31 37.16 -22.57
CA PHE A 146 11.04 35.88 -22.52
C PHE A 146 11.79 35.69 -21.20
N LEU A 147 12.38 36.75 -20.66
CA LEU A 147 13.05 36.72 -19.36
C LEU A 147 12.08 36.34 -18.23
N ILE A 148 10.85 36.85 -18.24
CA ILE A 148 9.82 36.44 -17.26
C ILE A 148 9.53 34.93 -17.40
N GLY A 149 9.38 34.43 -18.63
CA GLY A 149 9.13 33.01 -18.89
C GLY A 149 10.25 32.10 -18.37
N SER A 150 11.52 32.44 -18.65
CA SER A 150 12.66 31.66 -18.13
C SER A 150 12.81 31.75 -16.62
N ILE A 151 12.49 32.89 -16.00
CA ILE A 151 12.46 33.00 -14.54
C ILE A 151 11.39 32.07 -13.95
N LEU A 152 10.19 32.01 -14.54
CA LEU A 152 9.14 31.09 -14.10
C LEU A 152 9.52 29.62 -14.29
N ASP A 153 10.18 29.27 -15.40
CA ASP A 153 10.75 27.94 -15.61
C ASP A 153 11.79 27.59 -14.53
N SER A 154 12.66 28.55 -14.18
CA SER A 154 13.67 28.37 -13.12
C SER A 154 13.02 28.15 -11.74
N LEU A 155 11.92 28.86 -11.45
CA LEU A 155 11.14 28.67 -10.22
C LEU A 155 10.49 27.28 -10.20
N ALA A 156 9.87 26.86 -11.30
CA ALA A 156 9.26 25.54 -11.43
C ALA A 156 10.29 24.41 -11.21
N ILE A 157 11.46 24.50 -11.85
CA ILE A 157 12.54 23.51 -11.68
C ILE A 157 13.12 23.53 -10.26
N SER A 158 13.23 24.71 -9.64
CA SER A 158 13.73 24.84 -8.27
C SER A 158 12.81 24.17 -7.24
N LEU A 159 11.49 24.28 -7.41
CA LEU A 159 10.50 23.78 -6.45
C LEU A 159 10.31 22.26 -6.48
N TYR A 160 10.43 21.61 -7.65
CA TYR A 160 10.18 20.16 -7.77
C TYR A 160 10.83 19.50 -9.00
N GLY A 161 11.62 20.22 -9.81
CA GLY A 161 12.28 19.68 -11.01
C GLY A 161 13.63 19.01 -10.75
N PHE A 162 14.20 18.39 -11.78
CA PHE A 162 15.49 17.71 -11.75
C PHE A 162 16.60 18.58 -12.39
N TYR A 163 17.87 18.35 -12.02
CA TYR A 163 19.00 19.13 -12.56
C TYR A 163 19.15 19.03 -14.08
N TYR A 164 18.86 17.87 -14.67
CA TYR A 164 18.97 17.67 -16.13
C TYR A 164 17.92 18.47 -16.93
N GLU A 165 16.97 19.11 -16.26
CA GLU A 165 15.91 19.91 -16.89
C GLU A 165 16.27 21.39 -16.96
N LEU A 166 17.35 21.83 -16.32
CA LEU A 166 17.84 23.22 -16.37
C LEU A 166 18.02 23.75 -17.81
N PRO A 167 18.45 22.96 -18.81
CA PRO A 167 18.51 23.42 -20.19
C PRO A 167 17.13 23.82 -20.77
N LEU A 168 16.02 23.30 -20.23
CA LEU A 168 14.69 23.64 -20.74
C LEU A 168 14.33 25.11 -20.52
N ILE A 169 14.97 25.78 -19.55
CA ILE A 169 14.78 27.22 -19.28
C ILE A 169 15.02 28.07 -20.54
N THR A 170 15.85 27.61 -21.49
CA THR A 170 16.11 28.31 -22.75
C THR A 170 14.91 28.46 -23.66
N PHE A 171 13.87 27.65 -23.45
CA PHE A 171 12.64 27.70 -24.23
C PHE A 171 11.55 28.58 -23.58
N ASN A 172 11.78 29.13 -22.38
CA ASN A 172 10.90 30.08 -21.70
C ASN A 172 9.44 29.58 -21.60
N TRP A 173 8.47 30.45 -21.87
CA TRP A 173 7.03 30.15 -21.88
C TRP A 173 6.62 28.90 -22.67
N ILE A 174 7.45 28.46 -23.63
CA ILE A 174 7.20 27.23 -24.37
C ILE A 174 7.20 26.05 -23.40
N THR A 175 8.22 25.93 -22.55
CA THR A 175 8.46 24.80 -21.63
C THR A 175 7.71 24.87 -20.31
N LEU A 176 7.20 26.04 -19.93
CA LEU A 176 6.49 26.23 -18.66
C LEU A 176 5.33 25.25 -18.44
N PRO A 177 4.42 24.99 -19.41
CA PRO A 177 3.33 24.03 -19.23
C PRO A 177 3.84 22.60 -18.99
N TYR A 178 4.99 22.24 -19.58
CA TYR A 178 5.63 20.94 -19.35
C TYR A 178 6.29 20.86 -17.97
N LEU A 179 6.98 21.92 -17.56
CA LEU A 179 7.64 21.97 -16.26
C LEU A 179 6.62 21.92 -15.13
N ILE A 180 5.51 22.65 -15.26
CA ILE A 180 4.37 22.66 -14.32
C ILE A 180 3.56 21.36 -14.37
N PHE A 181 3.63 20.62 -15.48
CA PHE A 181 2.98 19.31 -15.56
C PHE A 181 3.54 18.39 -14.46
N PRO A 182 2.69 17.88 -13.56
CA PRO A 182 3.13 17.03 -12.48
C PRO A 182 3.77 15.77 -13.05
N LYS A 183 5.06 15.59 -12.75
CA LYS A 183 5.82 14.46 -13.26
C LYS A 183 5.33 13.22 -12.55
N THR A 184 4.89 12.23 -13.33
CA THR A 184 4.56 10.91 -12.80
C THR A 184 5.75 10.41 -12.01
N TYR A 185 5.54 10.22 -10.71
CA TYR A 185 6.56 9.67 -9.86
C TYR A 185 6.97 8.31 -10.41
N ARG A 186 8.25 8.18 -10.71
CA ARG A 186 8.84 6.86 -10.85
C ARG A 186 8.83 6.26 -9.45
N PRO A 187 8.19 5.10 -9.25
CA PRO A 187 8.33 4.35 -8.00
C PRO A 187 9.81 4.29 -7.64
N SER A 188 10.13 4.42 -6.36
CA SER A 188 11.51 4.30 -5.91
C SER A 188 12.11 3.02 -6.45
N ASN A 189 13.27 3.08 -7.12
CA ASN A 189 14.02 1.89 -7.53
C ASN A 189 14.67 1.17 -6.33
N ARG A 190 14.18 1.41 -5.12
CA ARG A 190 14.71 0.89 -3.86
C ARG A 190 13.65 -0.01 -3.25
N GLY A 191 14.09 -1.15 -2.74
CA GLY A 191 13.22 -2.15 -2.14
C GLY A 191 13.03 -3.39 -3.02
N VAL A 192 12.01 -4.15 -2.70
CA VAL A 192 11.70 -5.45 -3.30
C VAL A 192 10.93 -5.26 -4.60
N LEU A 193 11.43 -5.83 -5.71
CA LEU A 193 10.71 -5.85 -6.97
C LEU A 193 9.49 -6.78 -6.88
N ILE A 194 8.29 -6.22 -7.01
CA ILE A 194 7.04 -6.99 -6.97
C ILE A 194 6.53 -7.31 -8.36
N GLY A 195 6.52 -6.36 -9.28
CA GLY A 195 5.93 -6.58 -10.58
C GLY A 195 5.94 -5.35 -11.47
N LYS A 196 5.38 -5.50 -12.67
CA LYS A 196 5.22 -4.41 -13.62
C LYS A 196 3.93 -3.68 -13.34
N ILE A 197 4.00 -2.35 -13.34
CA ILE A 197 2.81 -1.51 -13.34
C ILE A 197 2.19 -1.62 -14.74
N ILE A 198 0.92 -1.99 -14.79
CA ILE A 198 0.13 -2.07 -16.03
C ILE A 198 -0.68 -0.78 -16.20
N GLY A 199 -1.22 -0.29 -15.09
CA GLY A 199 -1.98 0.95 -15.08
C GLY A 199 -2.13 1.57 -13.70
N LYS A 200 -2.51 2.84 -13.71
CA LYS A 200 -2.90 3.62 -12.54
C LYS A 200 -4.32 4.13 -12.74
N ILE A 201 -5.14 4.14 -11.69
CA ILE A 201 -6.47 4.77 -11.78
C ILE A 201 -6.31 6.30 -11.80
N GLY A 202 -6.99 6.96 -12.74
CA GLY A 202 -7.07 8.42 -12.80
C GLY A 202 -8.26 8.91 -13.62
N LYS A 203 -8.59 10.21 -13.49
CA LYS A 203 -9.62 10.92 -14.29
C LYS A 203 -9.02 11.49 -15.58
N GLY A 204 -8.24 10.65 -16.26
CA GLY A 204 -7.41 11.04 -17.40
C GLY A 204 -8.17 11.67 -18.57
N SER A 205 -7.41 12.25 -19.50
CA SER A 205 -7.90 12.87 -20.72
C SER A 205 -8.47 11.82 -21.71
N SER A 206 -9.17 12.27 -22.74
CA SER A 206 -9.71 11.41 -23.81
C SER A 206 -8.63 10.65 -24.60
N LEU A 207 -7.37 11.11 -24.55
CA LEU A 207 -6.22 10.54 -25.25
C LEU A 207 -5.46 9.49 -24.43
N ASP A 208 -5.83 9.31 -23.16
CA ASP A 208 -5.18 8.29 -22.34
C ASP A 208 -5.59 6.90 -22.83
N ASN A 209 -4.59 6.03 -23.03
CA ASN A 209 -4.80 4.62 -23.38
C ASN A 209 -5.43 3.91 -22.18
N ALA A 210 -6.75 4.06 -22.06
CA ALA A 210 -7.55 3.47 -21.01
C ALA A 210 -7.84 1.99 -21.33
N PHE A 211 -7.86 1.17 -20.30
CA PHE A 211 -8.35 -0.21 -20.38
C PHE A 211 -9.30 -0.44 -19.19
N TYR A 212 -10.18 -1.44 -19.28
CA TYR A 212 -11.30 -1.60 -18.33
C TYR A 212 -12.08 -0.29 -18.11
N THR A 213 -12.78 0.17 -19.15
CA THR A 213 -13.64 1.35 -19.06
C THR A 213 -14.99 0.95 -18.46
N SER A 214 -15.33 1.55 -17.32
CA SER A 214 -16.69 1.56 -16.80
C SER A 214 -17.41 2.86 -17.20
N ASN A 215 -18.70 2.98 -16.91
CA ASN A 215 -19.45 4.25 -17.06
C ASN A 215 -18.99 5.35 -16.09
N SER A 216 -17.90 5.15 -15.35
CA SER A 216 -17.35 6.09 -14.37
C SER A 216 -16.45 7.15 -15.03
N THR A 217 -16.17 8.25 -14.32
CA THR A 217 -15.15 9.22 -14.78
C THR A 217 -13.72 8.71 -14.64
N TYR A 218 -13.51 7.72 -13.78
CA TYR A 218 -12.21 7.09 -13.60
C TYR A 218 -11.95 6.06 -14.68
N LYS A 219 -10.67 5.92 -15.03
CA LYS A 219 -10.20 4.91 -15.98
C LYS A 219 -8.86 4.36 -15.50
N TRP A 220 -8.54 3.12 -15.87
CA TRP A 220 -7.17 2.63 -15.77
C TRP A 220 -6.34 3.20 -16.90
N ILE A 221 -5.48 4.15 -16.56
CA ILE A 221 -4.55 4.75 -17.50
C ILE A 221 -3.34 3.83 -17.59
N ARG A 222 -3.00 3.34 -18.79
CA ARG A 222 -1.79 2.52 -18.96
C ARG A 222 -0.55 3.30 -18.54
N THR A 223 0.13 2.78 -17.53
CA THR A 223 1.36 3.35 -16.99
C THR A 223 2.40 2.25 -16.96
N GLY A 224 3.48 2.43 -17.71
CA GLY A 224 4.63 1.52 -17.62
C GLY A 224 5.46 1.84 -16.38
N GLY A 225 6.09 0.82 -15.81
CA GLY A 225 6.98 0.98 -14.66
C GLY A 225 7.17 -0.33 -13.92
N ILE A 226 8.04 -0.30 -12.92
CA ILE A 226 8.26 -1.41 -11.99
C ILE A 226 7.81 -0.95 -10.61
N TYR A 227 7.01 -1.76 -9.93
CA TYR A 227 6.57 -1.50 -8.57
C TYR A 227 7.52 -2.16 -7.58
N TYR A 228 8.04 -1.35 -6.65
CA TYR A 228 8.92 -1.79 -5.57
C TYR A 228 8.25 -1.62 -4.20
N LEU A 229 8.45 -2.58 -3.30
CA LEU A 229 8.09 -2.48 -1.88
C LEU A 229 9.29 -2.03 -1.06
N ASP A 230 9.20 -0.87 -0.42
CA ASP A 230 10.26 -0.33 0.42
C ASP A 230 9.86 -0.29 1.89
N PHE A 231 10.16 -1.39 2.60
CA PHE A 231 9.94 -1.54 4.03
C PHE A 231 10.68 -0.50 4.88
N ASN A 232 11.78 0.10 4.40
CA ASN A 232 12.50 1.11 5.18
C ASN A 232 11.76 2.44 5.20
N SER A 233 11.01 2.74 4.14
CA SER A 233 10.22 3.97 4.01
C SER A 233 8.80 3.86 4.59
N SER A 234 8.33 2.64 4.87
CA SER A 234 6.96 2.39 5.30
C SER A 234 6.73 2.70 6.79
N LYS A 235 5.46 2.93 7.17
CA LYS A 235 5.05 3.15 8.58
C LYS A 235 5.02 1.88 9.42
N ASN A 236 4.88 0.73 8.78
CA ASN A 236 4.89 -0.61 9.37
C ASN A 236 5.50 -1.61 8.38
N TYR A 237 5.91 -2.78 8.88
CA TYR A 237 6.43 -3.85 8.02
C TYR A 237 5.36 -4.83 7.54
N ASN A 238 4.11 -4.59 7.94
CA ASN A 238 3.03 -5.55 7.71
C ASN A 238 2.43 -5.42 6.31
N VAL A 239 2.15 -6.57 5.71
CA VAL A 239 1.55 -6.76 4.40
C VAL A 239 0.32 -7.64 4.55
N ILE A 240 -0.75 -7.28 3.86
CA ILE A 240 -1.92 -8.14 3.72
C ILE A 240 -2.14 -8.47 2.25
N ILE A 241 -2.43 -9.74 1.98
CA ILE A 241 -2.70 -10.28 0.66
C ILE A 241 -4.07 -10.97 0.68
N ILE A 242 -5.00 -10.49 -0.13
CA ILE A 242 -6.37 -11.01 -0.23
C ILE A 242 -6.66 -11.50 -1.66
N GLY A 243 -7.38 -12.61 -1.79
CA GLY A 243 -7.86 -13.10 -3.09
C GLY A 243 -8.40 -14.52 -3.05
N THR A 244 -9.11 -14.92 -4.10
CA THR A 244 -9.63 -16.30 -4.25
C THR A 244 -8.50 -17.33 -4.36
N SER A 245 -8.82 -18.63 -4.27
CA SER A 245 -7.82 -19.70 -4.40
C SER A 245 -7.17 -19.70 -5.80
N GLY A 246 -5.89 -20.05 -5.89
CA GLY A 246 -5.15 -20.19 -7.15
C GLY A 246 -4.69 -18.90 -7.85
N VAL A 247 -5.07 -17.72 -7.36
CA VAL A 247 -4.78 -16.42 -8.03
C VAL A 247 -3.32 -15.95 -7.95
N GLY A 248 -2.51 -16.54 -7.06
CA GLY A 248 -1.09 -16.21 -6.88
C GLY A 248 -0.72 -15.52 -5.56
N LYS A 249 -1.58 -15.61 -4.52
CA LYS A 249 -1.31 -15.03 -3.20
C LYS A 249 0.02 -15.51 -2.59
N SER A 250 0.19 -16.82 -2.48
CA SER A 250 1.40 -17.45 -1.95
C SER A 250 2.61 -17.15 -2.83
N THR A 251 2.44 -17.06 -4.15
CA THR A 251 3.51 -16.65 -5.09
C THR A 251 4.04 -15.25 -4.76
N LEU A 252 3.15 -14.29 -4.46
CA LEU A 252 3.55 -12.95 -4.06
C LEU A 252 4.33 -12.97 -2.73
N ALA A 253 3.84 -13.69 -1.73
CA ALA A 253 4.52 -13.81 -0.44
C ALA A 253 5.92 -14.43 -0.59
N LYS A 254 6.05 -15.51 -1.36
CA LYS A 254 7.34 -16.14 -1.71
C LYS A 254 8.28 -15.16 -2.41
N LYS A 255 7.76 -14.36 -3.36
CA LYS A 255 8.54 -13.33 -4.07
C LYS A 255 9.06 -12.26 -3.11
N ILE A 256 8.24 -11.83 -2.15
CA ILE A 256 8.64 -10.85 -1.13
C ILE A 256 9.80 -11.39 -0.29
N VAL A 257 9.68 -12.58 0.28
CA VAL A 257 10.73 -13.10 1.18
C VAL A 257 12.00 -13.53 0.47
N ASN A 258 11.91 -14.03 -0.77
CA ASN A 258 13.11 -14.40 -1.56
C ASN A 258 13.96 -13.20 -1.99
N SER A 259 13.34 -12.03 -2.13
CA SER A 259 14.03 -10.81 -2.56
C SER A 259 14.51 -9.96 -1.38
N LEU A 260 14.02 -10.24 -0.16
CA LEU A 260 14.51 -9.63 1.07
C LEU A 260 15.64 -10.47 1.65
N ASN A 261 16.72 -9.81 2.02
CA ASN A 261 17.78 -10.44 2.80
C ASN A 261 17.45 -10.39 4.30
N VAL A 262 16.29 -10.95 4.67
CA VAL A 262 15.75 -10.95 6.04
C VAL A 262 15.24 -12.35 6.33
N SER A 263 15.48 -12.85 7.55
CA SER A 263 14.98 -14.16 7.93
C SER A 263 13.46 -14.23 7.84
N TYR A 264 12.89 -15.40 7.56
CA TYR A 264 11.44 -15.58 7.54
C TYR A 264 10.96 -16.86 8.22
N LEU A 265 9.70 -16.85 8.64
CA LEU A 265 8.97 -18.00 9.19
C LEU A 265 7.63 -18.10 8.48
N VAL A 266 7.29 -19.28 7.96
CA VAL A 266 5.99 -19.54 7.33
C VAL A 266 5.20 -20.52 8.18
N PHE A 267 3.98 -20.14 8.57
CA PHE A 267 2.97 -21.05 9.09
C PHE A 267 2.16 -21.59 7.90
N ASP A 268 2.39 -22.86 7.54
CA ASP A 268 1.78 -23.52 6.38
C ASP A 268 0.75 -24.56 6.82
N LEU A 269 -0.55 -24.24 6.70
CA LEU A 269 -1.64 -25.12 7.16
C LEU A 269 -1.81 -26.38 6.29
N HIS A 270 -1.47 -26.28 5.00
CA HIS A 270 -1.80 -27.28 3.98
C HIS A 270 -0.57 -28.01 3.43
N GLY A 271 0.64 -27.50 3.70
CA GLY A 271 1.89 -28.13 3.28
C GLY A 271 2.34 -27.74 1.86
N GLU A 272 1.72 -26.73 1.24
CA GLU A 272 1.96 -26.31 -0.15
C GLU A 272 3.10 -25.28 -0.28
N TYR A 273 3.64 -24.78 0.83
CA TYR A 273 4.76 -23.86 0.78
C TYR A 273 6.07 -24.59 0.51
N GLU A 274 6.77 -24.07 -0.48
CA GLU A 274 8.14 -24.41 -0.85
C GLU A 274 8.85 -23.12 -1.20
N VAL A 275 9.98 -22.89 -0.55
CA VAL A 275 10.85 -21.73 -0.75
C VAL A 275 12.28 -22.23 -0.77
N GLN A 276 13.03 -21.89 -1.81
CA GLN A 276 14.39 -22.38 -1.99
C GLN A 276 15.29 -21.91 -0.83
N GLY A 277 16.00 -22.85 -0.20
CA GLY A 277 16.87 -22.55 0.95
C GLY A 277 16.17 -22.46 2.31
N ALA A 278 14.83 -22.58 2.38
CA ALA A 278 14.14 -22.75 3.66
C ALA A 278 14.23 -24.19 4.18
N LYS A 279 14.42 -24.35 5.49
CA LYS A 279 14.27 -25.64 6.16
C LYS A 279 12.78 -25.84 6.48
N LYS A 280 12.18 -26.87 5.90
CA LYS A 280 10.80 -27.28 6.18
C LYS A 280 10.77 -28.25 7.37
N ILE A 281 9.99 -27.90 8.39
CA ILE A 281 9.84 -28.66 9.63
C ILE A 281 8.40 -29.17 9.72
N ASP A 282 8.27 -30.47 10.00
CA ASP A 282 6.99 -31.11 10.24
C ASP A 282 6.47 -30.76 11.63
N ALA A 283 5.32 -30.08 11.71
CA ALA A 283 4.75 -29.62 12.98
C ALA A 283 4.37 -30.78 13.91
N SER A 284 4.14 -32.00 13.40
CA SER A 284 3.88 -33.17 14.26
C SER A 284 5.09 -33.59 15.09
N LYS A 285 6.30 -33.17 14.69
CA LYS A 285 7.56 -33.43 15.41
C LYS A 285 7.97 -32.24 16.30
N VAL A 286 7.29 -31.12 16.15
CA VAL A 286 7.49 -29.91 16.93
C VAL A 286 6.67 -30.07 18.20
N THR A 287 7.33 -30.20 19.34
CA THR A 287 6.65 -30.27 20.63
C THR A 287 6.92 -28.98 21.39
N ILE A 288 5.85 -28.29 21.79
CA ILE A 288 5.93 -27.08 22.61
C ILE A 288 4.84 -27.18 23.67
N ASN A 289 5.23 -27.09 24.94
CA ASN A 289 4.26 -27.11 26.03
C ASN A 289 3.56 -25.73 26.10
N PRO A 290 2.22 -25.65 25.87
CA PRO A 290 1.48 -24.38 25.98
C PRO A 290 1.56 -23.77 27.39
N LEU A 291 1.77 -24.59 28.43
CA LEU A 291 1.96 -24.16 29.82
C LEU A 291 3.37 -23.63 30.10
N SER A 292 4.22 -23.49 29.08
CA SER A 292 5.49 -22.76 29.26
C SER A 292 5.22 -21.30 29.61
N LEU A 293 5.89 -20.80 30.65
CA LEU A 293 5.72 -19.42 31.10
C LEU A 293 6.29 -18.40 30.12
N PHE A 294 7.37 -18.75 29.43
CA PHE A 294 8.14 -17.81 28.61
C PHE A 294 8.48 -16.53 29.41
N GLY A 295 8.82 -16.64 30.69
CA GLY A 295 9.12 -15.47 31.53
C GLY A 295 7.92 -14.60 31.91
N ARG A 296 6.68 -15.08 31.69
CA ARG A 296 5.45 -14.44 32.17
C ARG A 296 5.08 -14.92 33.57
N ASN A 297 4.31 -14.08 34.25
CA ASN A 297 3.71 -14.43 35.53
C ASN A 297 2.80 -15.68 35.37
N PRO A 298 2.90 -16.69 36.27
CA PRO A 298 2.12 -17.93 36.19
C PRO A 298 0.61 -17.72 36.12
N LYS A 299 0.07 -16.74 36.85
CA LYS A 299 -1.35 -16.42 36.87
C LYS A 299 -1.82 -15.78 35.57
N GLU A 300 -1.04 -14.85 35.01
CA GLU A 300 -1.31 -14.29 33.69
C GLU A 300 -1.29 -15.39 32.62
N ARG A 301 -0.28 -16.27 32.68
CA ARG A 301 -0.14 -17.38 31.71
C ARG A 301 -1.30 -18.37 31.82
N ALA A 302 -1.72 -18.71 33.04
CA ALA A 302 -2.89 -19.56 33.27
C ALA A 302 -4.16 -18.98 32.66
N LEU A 303 -4.38 -17.67 32.85
CA LEU A 303 -5.53 -16.97 32.27
C LEU A 303 -5.47 -16.97 30.74
N GLU A 304 -4.30 -16.68 30.14
CA GLU A 304 -4.12 -16.71 28.68
C GLU A 304 -4.48 -18.08 28.09
N ILE A 305 -3.99 -19.16 28.70
CA ILE A 305 -4.25 -20.53 28.24
C ILE A 305 -5.73 -20.87 28.39
N SER A 306 -6.35 -20.52 29.51
CA SER A 306 -7.79 -20.71 29.72
C SER A 306 -8.64 -19.94 28.71
N LEU A 307 -8.25 -18.71 28.34
CA LEU A 307 -8.94 -17.90 27.33
C LEU A 307 -8.77 -18.47 25.92
N MET A 308 -7.59 -18.98 25.59
CA MET A 308 -7.34 -19.72 24.35
C MET A 308 -8.26 -20.95 24.28
N ILE A 309 -8.29 -21.79 25.31
CA ILE A 309 -9.14 -22.99 25.39
C ILE A 309 -10.62 -22.60 25.34
N LYS A 310 -11.02 -21.51 26.04
CA LYS A 310 -12.36 -20.95 25.98
C LYS A 310 -12.76 -20.60 24.55
N SER A 311 -11.91 -19.89 23.81
CA SER A 311 -12.20 -19.48 22.43
C SER A 311 -12.26 -20.65 21.44
N LEU A 312 -11.55 -21.75 21.73
CA LEU A 312 -11.54 -22.95 20.91
C LEU A 312 -12.78 -23.81 21.12
N PHE A 313 -13.08 -24.10 22.39
CA PHE A 313 -14.11 -25.07 22.78
C PHE A 313 -15.40 -24.42 23.31
N ASN A 314 -15.51 -23.09 23.26
CA ASN A 314 -16.64 -22.30 23.75
C ASN A 314 -16.96 -22.54 25.23
N LEU A 315 -15.93 -22.56 26.09
CA LEU A 315 -16.11 -22.77 27.53
C LEU A 315 -16.95 -21.65 28.17
N GLY A 316 -17.78 -22.02 29.15
CA GLY A 316 -18.48 -21.05 29.99
C GLY A 316 -17.52 -20.27 30.89
N ASN A 317 -17.97 -19.13 31.42
CA ASN A 317 -17.14 -18.29 32.30
C ASN A 317 -16.70 -19.04 33.57
N LEU A 318 -17.58 -19.81 34.20
CA LEU A 318 -17.25 -20.61 35.38
C LEU A 318 -16.22 -21.71 35.07
N GLN A 319 -16.37 -22.39 33.92
CA GLN A 319 -15.40 -23.39 33.46
C GLN A 319 -14.02 -22.77 33.20
N THR A 320 -14.00 -21.56 32.64
CA THR A 320 -12.76 -20.81 32.37
C THR A 320 -12.05 -20.43 33.67
N ILE A 321 -12.79 -19.97 34.67
CA ILE A 321 -12.24 -19.64 36.00
C ILE A 321 -11.68 -20.90 36.66
N GLU A 322 -12.44 -22.00 36.64
CA GLU A 322 -12.00 -23.27 37.24
C GLU A 322 -10.75 -23.82 36.58
N LEU A 323 -10.70 -23.82 35.24
CA LEU A 323 -9.52 -24.21 34.48
C LEU A 323 -8.31 -23.34 34.82
N THR A 324 -8.51 -22.02 34.98
CA THR A 324 -7.45 -21.10 35.38
C THR A 324 -6.91 -21.45 36.76
N ASN A 325 -7.78 -21.70 37.74
CA ASN A 325 -7.38 -22.09 39.09
C ASN A 325 -6.61 -23.42 39.11
N LEU A 326 -7.07 -24.41 38.33
CA LEU A 326 -6.37 -25.70 38.18
C LEU A 326 -4.98 -25.53 37.57
N ILE A 327 -4.82 -24.67 36.58
CA ILE A 327 -3.51 -24.40 35.98
C ILE A 327 -2.59 -23.71 36.99
N ILE A 328 -3.08 -22.72 37.75
CA ILE A 328 -2.30 -22.03 38.80
C ILE A 328 -1.83 -23.03 39.86
N GLU A 329 -2.71 -23.90 40.32
CA GLU A 329 -2.37 -24.91 41.32
C GLU A 329 -1.40 -25.96 40.77
N ALA A 330 -1.52 -26.33 39.48
CA ALA A 330 -0.55 -27.19 38.82
C ALA A 330 0.85 -26.55 38.73
N TYR A 331 0.95 -25.22 38.54
CA TYR A 331 2.23 -24.52 38.67
C TYR A 331 2.78 -24.60 40.09
N ALA A 332 1.92 -24.37 41.10
CA ALA A 332 2.31 -24.44 42.50
C ALA A 332 2.79 -25.85 42.91
N GLU A 333 2.14 -26.93 42.44
CA GLU A 333 2.58 -28.32 42.67
C GLU A 333 3.95 -28.62 42.02
N LYS A 334 4.37 -27.84 41.01
CA LYS A 334 5.72 -27.89 40.42
C LYS A 334 6.73 -26.95 41.09
N GLY A 335 6.33 -26.25 42.16
CA GLY A 335 7.18 -25.30 42.89
C GLY A 335 7.35 -23.95 42.20
N ILE A 336 6.50 -23.63 41.23
CA ILE A 336 6.50 -22.33 40.55
C ILE A 336 5.60 -21.37 41.34
N ASP A 337 6.21 -20.35 41.93
CA ASP A 337 5.54 -19.35 42.76
C ASP A 337 5.28 -18.06 41.96
N GLU A 338 4.07 -17.53 42.05
CA GLU A 338 3.68 -16.24 41.46
C GLU A 338 4.52 -15.06 42.00
N SER A 339 4.91 -15.14 43.27
CA SER A 339 5.64 -14.08 43.98
C SER A 339 7.15 -14.12 43.79
N ASP A 340 7.70 -15.26 43.33
CA ASP A 340 9.14 -15.44 43.13
C ASP A 340 9.48 -15.76 41.67
N SER A 341 9.89 -14.72 40.94
CA SER A 341 10.32 -14.82 39.53
C SER A 341 11.51 -15.75 39.30
N SER A 342 12.31 -16.06 40.32
CA SER A 342 13.44 -16.99 40.17
C SER A 342 12.97 -18.43 39.91
N THR A 343 11.77 -18.78 40.40
CA THR A 343 11.14 -20.10 40.19
C THR A 343 10.55 -20.28 38.80
N TRP A 344 10.41 -19.21 38.00
CA TRP A 344 9.73 -19.27 36.69
C TRP A 344 10.53 -19.98 35.60
N ASN A 345 11.79 -20.31 35.89
CA ASN A 345 12.65 -21.12 35.03
C ASN A 345 12.51 -22.63 35.28
N LEU A 346 11.74 -23.04 36.31
CA LEU A 346 11.46 -24.45 36.57
C LEU A 346 10.61 -25.05 35.44
N SER A 347 10.65 -26.37 35.32
CA SER A 347 9.86 -27.09 34.32
C SER A 347 8.35 -26.88 34.56
N PRO A 348 7.60 -26.32 33.60
CA PRO A 348 6.17 -26.10 33.76
C PRO A 348 5.39 -27.42 33.82
N PRO A 349 4.17 -27.43 34.40
CA PRO A 349 3.28 -28.58 34.35
C PRO A 349 2.85 -28.89 32.91
N THR A 350 2.39 -30.12 32.70
CA THR A 350 1.76 -30.59 31.46
C THR A 350 0.25 -30.69 31.63
N PHE A 351 -0.50 -30.83 30.53
CA PHE A 351 -1.94 -31.14 30.63
C PHE A 351 -2.21 -32.47 31.32
N ARG A 352 -1.24 -33.41 31.33
CA ARG A 352 -1.35 -34.65 32.09
C ARG A 352 -1.30 -34.41 33.60
N ASP A 353 -0.42 -33.51 34.06
CA ASP A 353 -0.38 -33.10 35.47
C ASP A 353 -1.71 -32.46 35.89
N ILE A 354 -2.26 -31.57 35.05
CA ILE A 354 -3.57 -30.92 35.29
C ILE A 354 -4.70 -31.96 35.36
N LEU A 355 -4.70 -32.97 34.49
CA LEU A 355 -5.71 -34.03 34.51
C LEU A 355 -5.66 -34.84 35.81
N ILE A 356 -4.46 -35.17 36.29
CA ILE A 356 -4.27 -35.88 37.57
C ILE A 356 -4.78 -35.02 38.73
N LEU A 357 -4.46 -33.72 38.72
CA LEU A 357 -4.95 -32.77 39.73
C LEU A 357 -6.48 -32.67 39.72
N LEU A 358 -7.09 -32.59 38.53
CA LEU A 358 -8.53 -32.58 38.36
C LEU A 358 -9.18 -33.85 38.93
N GLU A 359 -8.65 -35.03 38.61
CA GLU A 359 -9.14 -36.31 39.14
C GLU A 359 -9.04 -36.38 40.67
N LYS A 360 -7.95 -35.88 41.25
CA LYS A 360 -7.75 -35.79 42.71
C LYS A 360 -8.82 -34.88 43.34
N LYS A 361 -9.04 -33.68 42.79
CA LYS A 361 -10.08 -32.77 43.28
C LYS A 361 -11.48 -33.34 43.16
N LYS A 362 -11.79 -34.00 42.05
CA LYS A 362 -13.08 -34.67 41.82
C LYS A 362 -13.34 -35.78 42.85
N LYS A 363 -12.31 -36.54 43.26
CA LYS A 363 -12.43 -37.56 44.33
C LYS A 363 -12.63 -36.96 45.72
N LEU A 364 -12.05 -35.79 45.97
CA LEU A 364 -12.15 -35.08 47.25
C LEU A 364 -13.41 -34.20 47.35
N ALA A 365 -14.09 -33.95 46.23
CA ALA A 365 -15.28 -33.12 46.17
C ALA A 365 -16.43 -33.73 46.97
N THR A 366 -16.92 -33.00 47.96
CA THR A 366 -18.04 -33.42 48.82
C THR A 366 -19.39 -32.96 48.28
N THR A 367 -19.43 -31.94 47.43
CA THR A 367 -20.67 -31.40 46.85
C THR A 367 -20.88 -31.89 45.42
N SER A 368 -22.14 -32.18 45.06
CA SER A 368 -22.52 -32.53 43.69
C SER A 368 -22.20 -31.42 42.68
N GLN A 369 -22.28 -30.16 43.12
CA GLN A 369 -21.97 -29.00 42.29
C GLN A 369 -20.50 -28.98 41.87
N ASP A 370 -19.56 -29.28 42.79
CA ASP A 370 -18.13 -29.29 42.46
C ASP A 370 -17.77 -30.46 41.54
N ILE A 371 -18.39 -31.63 41.76
CA ILE A 371 -18.23 -32.78 40.86
C ILE A 371 -18.66 -32.43 39.44
N ILE A 372 -19.82 -31.78 39.27
CA ILE A 372 -20.33 -31.35 37.97
C ILE A 372 -19.39 -30.32 37.31
N LYS A 373 -18.86 -29.36 38.08
CA LYS A 373 -17.89 -28.38 37.57
C LYS A 373 -16.66 -29.09 36.98
N TYR A 374 -16.04 -29.99 37.73
CA TYR A 374 -14.85 -30.74 37.28
C TYR A 374 -15.16 -31.64 36.08
N GLN A 375 -16.27 -32.38 36.12
CA GLN A 375 -16.72 -33.22 35.00
C GLN A 375 -16.94 -32.43 33.71
N SER A 376 -17.35 -31.16 33.82
CA SER A 376 -17.62 -30.33 32.66
C SER A 376 -16.37 -29.87 31.91
N ILE A 377 -15.19 -29.87 32.55
CA ILE A 377 -13.90 -29.45 31.95
C ILE A 377 -12.99 -30.63 31.59
N GLU A 378 -13.22 -31.80 32.20
CA GLU A 378 -12.46 -33.04 32.02
C GLU A 378 -12.27 -33.45 30.55
N PRO A 379 -13.28 -33.44 29.66
CA PRO A 379 -13.12 -33.88 28.27
C PRO A 379 -12.11 -33.02 27.50
N TYR A 380 -12.08 -31.71 27.77
CA TYR A 380 -11.16 -30.79 27.09
C TYR A 380 -9.73 -30.98 27.58
N ILE A 381 -9.52 -31.11 28.90
CA ILE A 381 -8.19 -31.39 29.45
C ILE A 381 -7.69 -32.75 28.93
N GLN A 382 -8.55 -33.76 28.89
CA GLN A 382 -8.23 -35.08 28.36
C GLN A 382 -7.81 -35.00 26.88
N PHE A 383 -8.53 -34.24 26.04
CA PHE A 383 -8.13 -33.97 24.66
C PHE A 383 -6.74 -33.32 24.56
N LEU A 384 -6.43 -32.39 25.47
CA LEU A 384 -5.15 -31.66 25.50
C LEU A 384 -3.98 -32.48 26.05
N THR A 385 -4.20 -33.68 26.59
CA THR A 385 -3.10 -34.60 26.99
C THR A 385 -2.36 -35.25 25.82
N SER A 386 -2.56 -34.76 24.60
CA SER A 386 -1.87 -35.23 23.39
C SER A 386 -0.35 -35.14 23.51
N SER A 387 0.36 -36.07 22.87
CA SER A 387 1.83 -36.16 22.92
C SER A 387 2.55 -34.91 22.38
N VAL A 388 1.90 -34.12 21.52
CA VAL A 388 2.44 -32.89 20.93
C VAL A 388 2.76 -31.84 22.00
N PHE A 389 2.06 -31.87 23.13
CA PHE A 389 2.22 -30.88 24.21
C PHE A 389 3.04 -31.38 25.41
N ASN A 390 3.51 -32.63 25.38
CA ASN A 390 4.16 -33.24 26.55
C ASN A 390 5.55 -32.67 26.84
N ASN A 391 6.30 -32.25 25.82
CA ASN A 391 7.66 -31.74 25.95
C ASN A 391 7.86 -30.47 25.12
N SER A 392 8.90 -29.69 25.43
CA SER A 392 9.35 -28.57 24.62
C SER A 392 10.67 -28.93 23.94
N ASN A 393 10.65 -29.34 22.67
CA ASN A 393 11.86 -29.63 21.89
C ASN A 393 12.25 -28.50 20.93
N VAL A 394 11.45 -27.43 20.92
CA VAL A 394 11.59 -26.31 20.00
C VAL A 394 12.51 -25.27 20.59
N ASN A 395 13.60 -24.99 19.89
CA ASN A 395 14.45 -23.84 20.18
C ASN A 395 13.91 -22.59 19.46
N ILE A 396 13.31 -21.67 20.21
CA ILE A 396 12.68 -20.47 19.63
C ILE A 396 13.74 -19.57 18.97
N SER A 397 14.97 -19.51 19.48
CA SER A 397 16.03 -18.71 18.86
C SER A 397 16.37 -19.23 17.46
N GLU A 398 16.44 -20.55 17.29
CA GLU A 398 16.64 -21.17 15.97
C GLU A 398 15.47 -20.86 15.02
N ILE A 399 14.23 -20.77 15.54
CA ILE A 399 13.07 -20.39 14.74
C ILE A 399 13.18 -18.94 14.24
N LEU A 400 13.70 -18.06 15.07
CA LEU A 400 13.84 -16.64 14.75
C LEU A 400 15.00 -16.39 13.77
N GLU A 401 16.12 -17.06 13.94
CA GLU A 401 17.32 -16.83 13.12
C GLU A 401 17.22 -17.46 11.73
N ASN A 402 16.65 -18.66 11.61
CA ASN A 402 16.65 -19.42 10.36
C ASN A 402 15.45 -19.14 9.44
N ASN A 403 15.61 -19.42 8.15
CA ASN A 403 14.51 -19.44 7.18
C ASN A 403 13.73 -20.75 7.32
N LEU A 404 12.54 -20.68 7.91
CA LEU A 404 11.76 -21.87 8.26
C LEU A 404 10.36 -21.87 7.65
N ILE A 405 9.90 -23.08 7.32
CA ILE A 405 8.50 -23.36 6.99
C ILE A 405 8.04 -24.42 7.99
N ILE A 406 7.04 -24.10 8.81
CA ILE A 406 6.41 -25.07 9.70
C ILE A 406 5.17 -25.60 8.99
N ASP A 407 5.20 -26.89 8.66
CA ASP A 407 4.17 -27.61 7.94
C ASP A 407 3.20 -28.29 8.90
N PHE A 408 1.97 -27.78 8.96
CA PHE A 408 0.90 -28.27 9.82
C PHE A 408 0.00 -29.30 9.13
N SER A 409 0.25 -29.67 7.87
CA SER A 409 -0.61 -30.56 7.09
C SER A 409 -0.84 -31.93 7.77
N LYS A 410 0.20 -32.45 8.44
CA LYS A 410 0.21 -33.76 9.10
C LYS A 410 -0.42 -33.78 10.50
N ILE A 411 -0.74 -32.63 11.08
CA ILE A 411 -1.49 -32.60 12.34
C ILE A 411 -2.95 -32.92 12.03
N PRO A 412 -3.56 -33.95 12.64
CA PRO A 412 -4.87 -34.45 12.23
C PRO A 412 -6.03 -33.54 12.63
N THR A 413 -5.93 -32.86 13.79
CA THR A 413 -7.03 -32.06 14.35
C THR A 413 -6.73 -30.57 14.27
N ASN A 414 -7.75 -29.79 13.92
CA ASN A 414 -7.62 -28.34 13.80
C ASN A 414 -7.38 -27.67 15.15
N GLU A 415 -7.91 -28.22 16.23
CA GLU A 415 -7.72 -27.71 17.58
C GLU A 415 -6.25 -27.79 17.99
N ILE A 416 -5.56 -28.92 17.69
CA ILE A 416 -4.12 -29.06 17.98
C ILE A 416 -3.31 -28.10 17.11
N LYS A 417 -3.62 -27.99 15.80
CA LYS A 417 -2.96 -27.01 14.91
C LYS A 417 -3.07 -25.60 15.49
N TYR A 418 -4.27 -25.20 15.86
CA TYR A 418 -4.55 -23.87 16.39
C TYR A 418 -3.75 -23.60 17.68
N ILE A 419 -3.79 -24.52 18.64
CA ILE A 419 -3.06 -24.36 19.92
C ILE A 419 -1.56 -24.26 19.68
N LEU A 420 -1.01 -25.08 18.78
CA LEU A 420 0.41 -25.03 18.45
C LEU A 420 0.79 -23.68 17.82
N ILE A 421 0.01 -23.21 16.85
CA ILE A 421 0.24 -21.92 16.19
C ILE A 421 0.14 -20.77 17.18
N GLU A 422 -0.92 -20.71 17.98
CA GLU A 422 -1.08 -19.63 18.97
C GLU A 422 0.03 -19.66 20.02
N THR A 423 0.43 -20.85 20.49
CA THR A 423 1.56 -21.00 21.42
C THR A 423 2.87 -20.53 20.80
N LEU A 424 3.13 -20.86 19.53
CA LEU A 424 4.30 -20.36 18.80
C LEU A 424 4.25 -18.84 18.64
N LEU A 425 3.11 -18.26 18.25
CA LEU A 425 2.95 -16.82 18.15
C LEU A 425 3.15 -16.11 19.50
N LYS A 426 2.69 -16.71 20.61
CA LYS A 426 2.95 -16.19 21.98
C LYS A 426 4.42 -16.26 22.33
N SER A 427 5.08 -17.37 22.00
CA SER A 427 6.51 -17.52 22.20
C SER A 427 7.29 -16.45 21.43
N ILE A 428 6.90 -16.19 20.17
CA ILE A 428 7.48 -15.14 19.33
C ILE A 428 7.23 -13.76 19.97
N GLN A 429 5.99 -13.44 20.35
CA GLN A 429 5.66 -12.17 21.01
C GLN A 429 6.57 -11.92 22.21
N ASN A 430 6.78 -12.94 23.04
CA ASN A 430 7.64 -12.82 24.20
C ASN A 430 9.11 -12.58 23.81
N THR A 431 9.64 -13.30 22.82
CA THR A 431 10.99 -13.03 22.31
C THR A 431 11.15 -11.64 21.73
N MET A 432 10.10 -11.03 21.16
CA MET A 432 10.15 -9.63 20.72
C MET A 432 10.49 -8.72 21.89
N TYR A 433 9.77 -8.87 23.02
CA TYR A 433 9.97 -8.05 24.22
C TYR A 433 11.35 -8.24 24.84
N ILE A 434 11.90 -9.46 24.84
CA ILE A 434 13.25 -9.74 25.33
C ILE A 434 14.31 -9.13 24.40
N SER A 435 14.14 -9.25 23.09
CA SER A 435 15.14 -8.84 22.10
C SER A 435 15.33 -7.33 21.96
N GLY A 436 14.37 -6.52 22.44
CA GLY A 436 14.44 -5.07 22.38
C GLY A 436 14.27 -4.49 20.97
N ILE A 437 14.50 -3.18 20.84
CA ILE A 437 14.24 -2.42 19.62
C ILE A 437 15.25 -2.80 18.53
N SER A 438 14.76 -3.10 17.32
CA SER A 438 15.64 -3.42 16.19
C SER A 438 15.02 -3.06 14.84
N ASN A 439 15.86 -2.92 13.82
CA ASN A 439 15.41 -2.85 12.42
C ASN A 439 14.78 -4.18 11.98
N LEU A 440 14.12 -4.20 10.82
CA LEU A 440 13.51 -5.40 10.25
C LEU A 440 14.52 -6.56 10.19
N LYS A 441 14.25 -7.61 10.97
CA LYS A 441 15.09 -8.81 11.11
C LYS A 441 14.34 -10.11 10.82
N LYS A 442 13.00 -10.12 10.92
CA LYS A 442 12.19 -11.31 10.70
C LYS A 442 10.85 -10.97 10.03
N ILE A 443 10.47 -11.76 9.04
CA ILE A 443 9.12 -11.74 8.45
C ILE A 443 8.37 -13.02 8.81
N ILE A 444 7.15 -12.88 9.32
CA ILE A 444 6.28 -14.00 9.67
C ILE A 444 5.12 -14.03 8.68
N ILE A 445 5.01 -15.14 7.94
CA ILE A 445 3.94 -15.38 6.98
C ILE A 445 2.92 -16.30 7.63
N ILE A 446 1.66 -15.86 7.65
CA ILE A 446 0.53 -16.66 8.10
C ILE A 446 -0.37 -16.89 6.89
N ASP A 447 -0.29 -18.09 6.34
CA ASP A 447 -1.22 -18.53 5.30
C ASP A 447 -2.54 -18.94 5.93
N GLU A 448 -3.65 -18.66 5.24
CA GLU A 448 -5.01 -18.88 5.76
C GLU A 448 -5.22 -18.27 7.16
N ALA A 449 -4.86 -16.99 7.31
CA ALA A 449 -5.01 -16.25 8.55
C ALA A 449 -6.41 -16.30 9.21
N PRO A 450 -7.54 -16.45 8.49
CA PRO A 450 -8.85 -16.69 9.12
C PRO A 450 -8.87 -17.89 10.08
N PHE A 451 -8.00 -18.88 9.89
CA PHE A 451 -7.86 -20.01 10.82
C PHE A 451 -7.54 -19.55 12.25
N ILE A 452 -6.72 -18.50 12.40
CA ILE A 452 -6.33 -17.93 13.70
C ILE A 452 -7.28 -16.79 14.08
N LEU A 453 -7.58 -15.89 13.14
CA LEU A 453 -8.35 -14.67 13.39
C LEU A 453 -9.84 -14.93 13.67
N SER A 454 -10.36 -16.11 13.32
CA SER A 454 -11.74 -16.51 13.64
C SER A 454 -11.98 -16.76 15.13
N LYS A 455 -10.91 -16.85 15.93
CA LYS A 455 -10.96 -17.07 17.38
C LYS A 455 -10.55 -15.80 18.12
N GLU A 456 -11.25 -15.48 19.21
CA GLU A 456 -11.03 -14.23 19.96
C GLU A 456 -9.59 -14.09 20.47
N SER A 457 -9.01 -15.15 21.01
CA SER A 457 -7.63 -15.17 21.53
C SER A 457 -6.59 -14.96 20.42
N GLY A 458 -6.73 -15.71 19.31
CA GLY A 458 -5.92 -15.61 18.10
C GLY A 458 -5.99 -14.24 17.43
N LYS A 459 -7.16 -13.61 17.45
CA LYS A 459 -7.36 -12.24 16.98
C LYS A 459 -6.61 -11.22 17.84
N GLN A 460 -6.78 -11.27 19.17
CA GLN A 460 -6.11 -10.35 20.09
C GLN A 460 -4.58 -10.44 20.01
N ILE A 461 -4.02 -11.64 19.87
CA ILE A 461 -2.57 -11.79 19.73
C ILE A 461 -2.07 -11.21 18.41
N LEU A 462 -2.74 -11.48 17.28
CA LEU A 462 -2.31 -10.97 15.98
C LEU A 462 -2.43 -9.46 15.89
N GLU A 463 -3.46 -8.85 16.47
CA GLU A 463 -3.59 -7.38 16.55
C GLU A 463 -2.42 -6.74 17.30
N ARG A 464 -2.05 -7.28 18.47
CA ARG A 464 -0.90 -6.80 19.24
C ARG A 464 0.40 -6.99 18.47
N LEU A 465 0.59 -8.14 17.85
CA LEU A 465 1.76 -8.42 17.02
C LEU A 465 1.88 -7.46 15.84
N PHE A 466 0.76 -7.13 15.17
CA PHE A 466 0.72 -6.16 14.08
C PHE A 466 1.03 -4.73 14.56
N ALA A 467 0.48 -4.33 15.72
CA ALA A 467 0.68 -3.00 16.28
C ALA A 467 2.11 -2.77 16.78
N GLU A 468 2.70 -3.78 17.42
CA GLU A 468 3.97 -3.64 18.15
C GLU A 468 5.18 -4.20 17.38
N GLY A 469 4.97 -5.14 16.47
CA GLY A 469 6.04 -5.92 15.82
C GLY A 469 7.13 -5.07 15.16
N ARG A 470 6.77 -3.95 14.53
CA ARG A 470 7.73 -3.01 13.91
C ARG A 470 8.79 -2.53 14.90
N LYS A 471 8.41 -2.22 16.15
CA LYS A 471 9.34 -1.74 17.18
C LYS A 471 10.47 -2.74 17.41
N PHE A 472 10.18 -4.02 17.28
CA PHE A 472 11.09 -5.13 17.55
C PHE A 472 11.68 -5.76 16.28
N GLY A 473 11.50 -5.14 15.11
CA GLY A 473 12.03 -5.63 13.85
C GLY A 473 11.26 -6.79 13.22
N PHE A 474 10.00 -6.99 13.58
CA PHE A 474 9.15 -8.03 13.01
C PHE A 474 8.13 -7.46 12.03
N GLY A 475 8.04 -8.07 10.85
CA GLY A 475 6.99 -7.82 9.87
C GLY A 475 6.10 -9.02 9.69
N PHE A 476 4.82 -8.79 9.41
CA PHE A 476 3.84 -9.85 9.21
C PHE A 476 3.27 -9.81 7.80
N ILE A 477 3.21 -10.96 7.13
CA ILE A 477 2.49 -11.14 5.87
C ILE A 477 1.28 -12.03 6.16
N ILE A 478 0.08 -11.44 6.13
CA ILE A 478 -1.17 -12.18 6.28
C ILE A 478 -1.76 -12.47 4.91
N ILE A 479 -2.12 -13.73 4.70
CA ILE A 479 -2.75 -14.19 3.48
C ILE A 479 -4.12 -14.74 3.82
N SER A 480 -5.12 -14.32 3.05
CA SER A 480 -6.50 -14.72 3.27
C SER A 480 -7.31 -14.76 1.99
N GLN A 481 -8.39 -15.53 2.02
CA GLN A 481 -9.42 -15.53 1.00
C GLN A 481 -10.52 -14.49 1.25
N THR A 482 -10.74 -14.13 2.52
CA THR A 482 -11.80 -13.23 2.97
C THR A 482 -11.23 -12.01 3.72
N SER A 483 -12.01 -10.93 3.78
CA SER A 483 -11.62 -9.66 4.40
C SER A 483 -12.26 -9.41 5.76
N GLU A 484 -13.27 -10.20 6.15
CA GLU A 484 -14.01 -10.03 7.41
C GLU A 484 -13.11 -9.97 8.64
N CYS A 485 -12.17 -10.90 8.78
CA CYS A 485 -11.32 -11.00 9.97
C CYS A 485 -10.11 -10.05 9.96
N ILE A 486 -9.87 -9.34 8.85
CA ILE A 486 -8.63 -8.58 8.63
C ILE A 486 -8.83 -7.08 8.85
N LYS A 487 -10.09 -6.63 8.95
CA LYS A 487 -10.45 -5.21 9.08
C LYS A 487 -9.69 -4.50 10.19
N GLU A 488 -9.50 -5.18 11.32
CA GLU A 488 -8.85 -4.63 12.51
C GLU A 488 -7.33 -4.53 12.37
N LEU A 489 -6.73 -5.28 11.44
CA LEU A 489 -5.29 -5.25 11.16
C LEU A 489 -4.89 -4.17 10.16
N LEU A 490 -5.85 -3.61 9.41
CA LEU A 490 -5.59 -2.64 8.35
C LEU A 490 -4.92 -1.36 8.85
N ALA A 491 -5.27 -0.90 10.05
CA ALA A 491 -4.69 0.31 10.64
C ALA A 491 -3.17 0.20 10.81
N ASN A 492 -2.67 -1.02 11.04
CA ASN A 492 -1.25 -1.32 11.23
C ASN A 492 -0.59 -1.94 10.00
N THR A 493 -1.22 -1.84 8.83
CA THR A 493 -0.72 -2.41 7.57
C THR A 493 -0.19 -1.32 6.65
N SER A 494 0.99 -1.55 6.06
CA SER A 494 1.59 -0.60 5.10
C SER A 494 1.33 -0.96 3.65
N TYR A 495 1.21 -2.25 3.35
CA TYR A 495 1.00 -2.71 1.99
C TYR A 495 -0.15 -3.68 1.91
N PHE A 496 -1.00 -3.46 0.93
CA PHE A 496 -2.23 -4.20 0.75
C PHE A 496 -2.37 -4.60 -0.71
N PHE A 497 -2.52 -5.89 -0.97
CA PHE A 497 -2.64 -6.46 -2.30
C PHE A 497 -3.94 -7.24 -2.41
N ILE A 498 -4.83 -6.81 -3.31
CA ILE A 498 -6.05 -7.55 -3.63
C ILE A 498 -5.93 -8.17 -5.01
N PHE A 499 -6.08 -9.48 -5.08
CA PHE A 499 -6.19 -10.26 -6.30
C PHE A 499 -7.65 -10.39 -6.74
N ASN A 500 -7.94 -11.28 -7.69
CA ASN A 500 -9.31 -11.57 -8.07
C ASN A 500 -10.18 -11.95 -6.86
N LEU A 501 -11.37 -11.36 -6.80
CA LEU A 501 -12.43 -11.62 -5.83
C LEU A 501 -13.72 -11.89 -6.58
N VAL A 502 -14.48 -12.88 -6.10
CA VAL A 502 -15.74 -13.30 -6.75
C VAL A 502 -16.94 -13.06 -5.84
N GLU A 503 -16.76 -13.17 -4.52
CA GLU A 503 -17.85 -13.00 -3.56
C GLU A 503 -18.29 -11.53 -3.47
N PRO A 504 -19.60 -11.21 -3.61
CA PRO A 504 -20.07 -9.83 -3.63
C PRO A 504 -19.74 -9.03 -2.37
N LYS A 505 -19.80 -9.66 -1.19
CA LYS A 505 -19.45 -9.02 0.09
C LYS A 505 -17.98 -8.60 0.14
N GLU A 506 -17.10 -9.49 -0.34
CA GLU A 506 -15.66 -9.25 -0.41
C GLU A 506 -15.32 -8.17 -1.42
N LEU A 507 -15.96 -8.20 -2.59
CA LEU A 507 -15.83 -7.16 -3.61
C LEU A 507 -16.29 -5.80 -3.12
N ASP A 508 -17.44 -5.72 -2.44
CA ASP A 508 -17.94 -4.46 -1.86
C ASP A 508 -16.96 -3.89 -0.83
N TYR A 509 -16.49 -4.72 0.10
CA TYR A 509 -15.53 -4.30 1.11
C TYR A 509 -14.21 -3.83 0.51
N ALA A 510 -13.61 -4.65 -0.37
CA ALA A 510 -12.38 -4.34 -1.10
C ALA A 510 -12.49 -3.02 -1.87
N SER A 511 -13.60 -2.84 -2.59
CA SER A 511 -13.82 -1.65 -3.42
C SER A 511 -14.02 -0.39 -2.57
N LYS A 512 -14.68 -0.49 -1.40
CA LYS A 512 -14.79 0.60 -0.43
C LYS A 512 -13.45 0.96 0.22
N LEU A 513 -12.63 -0.05 0.52
CA LEU A 513 -11.31 0.15 1.12
C LEU A 513 -10.39 1.00 0.24
N PHE A 514 -10.45 0.80 -1.08
CA PHE A 514 -9.71 1.61 -2.04
C PHE A 514 -10.43 2.89 -2.45
N GLY A 515 -11.72 2.79 -2.78
CA GLY A 515 -12.53 3.87 -3.35
C GLY A 515 -12.99 4.92 -2.34
N GLY A 516 -13.02 4.57 -1.05
CA GLY A 516 -13.54 5.44 -0.01
C GLY A 516 -15.00 5.83 -0.26
N SER A 517 -15.30 7.12 -0.16
CA SER A 517 -16.64 7.69 -0.41
C SER A 517 -16.92 7.95 -1.90
N ASP A 518 -15.95 7.76 -2.79
CA ASP A 518 -16.13 8.05 -4.21
C ASP A 518 -16.81 6.87 -4.93
N ALA A 519 -18.10 7.01 -5.19
CA ALA A 519 -18.93 5.98 -5.82
C ALA A 519 -18.42 5.56 -7.21
N GLN A 520 -17.79 6.47 -7.95
CA GLN A 520 -17.28 6.19 -9.28
C GLN A 520 -15.96 5.41 -9.22
N LEU A 521 -15.09 5.77 -8.27
CA LEU A 521 -13.87 5.02 -7.98
C LEU A 521 -14.18 3.62 -7.44
N TYR A 522 -15.18 3.51 -6.57
CA TYR A 522 -15.72 2.23 -6.10
C TYR A 522 -16.14 1.35 -7.28
N ALA A 523 -16.96 1.87 -8.21
CA ALA A 523 -17.52 1.08 -9.30
C ALA A 523 -16.44 0.50 -10.24
N ILE A 524 -15.43 1.30 -10.60
CA ILE A 524 -14.34 0.80 -11.46
C ILE A 524 -13.51 -0.27 -10.75
N ILE A 525 -13.25 -0.13 -9.44
CA ILE A 525 -12.50 -1.12 -8.69
C ILE A 525 -13.29 -2.42 -8.56
N TYR A 526 -14.58 -2.32 -8.26
CA TYR A 526 -15.49 -3.46 -8.17
C TYR A 526 -15.48 -4.29 -9.46
N GLU A 527 -15.71 -3.64 -10.61
CA GLU A 527 -15.68 -4.30 -11.91
C GLU A 527 -14.30 -4.88 -12.26
N THR A 528 -13.23 -4.21 -11.84
CA THR A 528 -11.86 -4.65 -12.12
C THR A 528 -11.52 -5.91 -11.32
N LEU A 529 -11.72 -5.90 -10.01
CA LEU A 529 -11.40 -7.00 -9.11
C LEU A 529 -12.08 -8.31 -9.55
N GLN A 530 -13.32 -8.22 -10.03
CA GLN A 530 -14.08 -9.37 -10.54
C GLN A 530 -13.45 -10.02 -11.78
N LYS A 531 -12.71 -9.25 -12.60
CA LYS A 531 -12.17 -9.68 -13.90
C LYS A 531 -10.66 -9.86 -13.92
N LEU A 532 -9.98 -9.72 -12.77
CA LEU A 532 -8.52 -9.83 -12.70
C LEU A 532 -8.05 -11.24 -13.09
N PRO A 533 -7.11 -11.36 -14.04
CA PRO A 533 -6.48 -12.64 -14.35
C PRO A 533 -5.49 -13.07 -13.26
N ARG A 534 -5.09 -14.35 -13.29
CA ARG A 534 -4.08 -14.90 -12.39
C ARG A 534 -2.77 -14.13 -12.48
N GLY A 535 -2.16 -13.85 -11.33
CA GLY A 535 -0.91 -13.09 -11.25
C GLY A 535 -1.06 -11.58 -11.37
N TYR A 536 -2.30 -11.06 -11.44
CA TYR A 536 -2.59 -9.64 -11.39
C TYR A 536 -3.21 -9.26 -10.05
N CYS A 537 -2.83 -8.10 -9.52
CA CYS A 537 -3.36 -7.59 -8.27
C CYS A 537 -3.46 -6.06 -8.28
N VAL A 538 -4.40 -5.53 -7.52
CA VAL A 538 -4.55 -4.10 -7.24
C VAL A 538 -3.90 -3.78 -5.90
N THR A 539 -3.14 -2.69 -5.85
CA THR A 539 -2.51 -2.18 -4.62
C THR A 539 -2.63 -0.67 -4.50
N ARG A 540 -2.56 -0.15 -3.26
CA ARG A 540 -2.60 1.29 -2.95
C ARG A 540 -1.25 1.70 -2.42
N ASP A 541 -0.64 2.70 -3.04
CA ASP A 541 0.46 3.40 -2.41
C ASP A 541 -0.11 4.33 -1.33
N LEU A 542 0.05 3.96 -0.06
CA LEU A 542 -0.43 4.75 1.07
C LEU A 542 0.27 6.11 1.20
N LEU A 543 1.48 6.29 0.65
CA LEU A 543 2.20 7.56 0.73
C LEU A 543 1.61 8.62 -0.21
N ARG A 544 1.04 8.21 -1.33
CA ARG A 544 0.53 9.11 -2.39
C ARG A 544 -0.95 8.96 -2.68
N GLY A 545 -1.59 7.94 -2.10
CA GLY A 545 -3.00 7.61 -2.32
C GLY A 545 -3.29 7.01 -3.70
N GLU A 546 -2.26 6.66 -4.48
CA GLU A 546 -2.42 6.15 -5.84
C GLU A 546 -2.77 4.66 -5.86
N ILE A 547 -3.62 4.27 -6.81
CA ILE A 547 -4.07 2.89 -6.97
C ILE A 547 -3.47 2.33 -8.25
N TYR A 548 -2.72 1.24 -8.11
CA TYR A 548 -1.99 0.60 -9.19
C TYR A 548 -2.54 -0.79 -9.48
N LEU A 549 -2.57 -1.13 -10.76
CA LEU A 549 -2.76 -2.49 -11.24
C LEU A 549 -1.39 -3.05 -11.58
N LEU A 550 -1.03 -4.14 -10.91
CA LEU A 550 0.25 -4.80 -11.07
C LEU A 550 0.08 -6.14 -11.80
N ASN A 551 1.07 -6.47 -12.61
CA ASN A 551 1.31 -7.82 -13.09
C ASN A 551 2.56 -8.36 -12.42
N LEU A 552 2.42 -9.51 -11.75
CA LEU A 552 3.47 -10.15 -10.98
C LEU A 552 4.35 -11.12 -11.80
N THR A 553 3.92 -11.43 -13.04
CA THR A 553 4.62 -12.33 -13.97
C THR A 553 5.85 -11.72 -14.63
#